data_AF-A0A9P6RZT4-F1
#
_entry.id   AF-A0A9P6RZT4-F1
#
_cell.length_a   1.000
_cell.length_b   1.000
_cell.length_c   1.000
_cell.angle_alpha   90.00
_cell.angle_beta   90.00
_cell.angle_gamma   90.00
#
_symmetry.space_group_name_H-M   'P 1'
#
loop_
_entity.id
_entity.type
_entity.pdbx_description
1 polymer ?
#
loop_
_entity_poly.entity_id
_entity_poly.type
_entity_poly.pdbx_seq_one_letter_code
_entity_poly.pdbx_strand_id
1 'polypeptide(L)'
;MAQAMTFTSDLKLGHYMKVPPRAMFWAQLLGTFIAGLVNLLTANWLLRTQEGVCTPANENFKCPSARTFYSASVIWGVVSPNLMFGPSSMYNSINYFFLIGFVLPIPFYYLKKFYPNSWLDYVHIPVLLSATGMMPPAQAYHYTNWLAVGFAF
;
A
#
# COMPACT_ATOMS: atom_id res chain seq x y z
N MET A 1 -5.07 -7.89 5.04
CA MET A 1 -5.69 -9.13 4.53
C MET A 1 -5.20 -9.38 3.11
N ALA A 2 -4.10 -10.11 2.95
CA ALA A 2 -3.52 -10.40 1.62
C ALA A 2 -2.78 -11.76 1.56
N GLN A 3 -2.46 -12.38 2.70
CA GLN A 3 -1.60 -13.57 2.76
C GLN A 3 -2.19 -14.79 2.04
N ALA A 4 -3.52 -14.99 2.09
CA ALA A 4 -4.18 -16.07 1.34
C ALA A 4 -4.17 -15.82 -0.18
N MET A 5 -4.28 -14.56 -0.61
CA MET A 5 -4.23 -14.19 -2.02
C MET A 5 -2.81 -14.33 -2.57
N THR A 6 -1.79 -13.93 -1.81
CA THR A 6 -0.38 -14.11 -2.20
C THR A 6 -0.02 -15.60 -2.26
N PHE A 7 -0.44 -16.37 -1.26
CA PHE A 7 -0.25 -17.82 -1.25
C PHE A 7 -0.87 -18.52 -2.47
N THR A 8 -2.11 -18.18 -2.80
CA THR A 8 -2.79 -18.75 -3.99
C THR A 8 -2.15 -18.28 -5.31
N SER A 9 -1.66 -17.04 -5.37
CA SER A 9 -0.88 -16.54 -6.50
C SER A 9 0.41 -17.33 -6.70
N ASP A 10 1.15 -17.62 -5.63
CA ASP A 10 2.40 -18.37 -5.71
C ASP A 10 2.17 -19.84 -6.07
N LEU A 11 1.09 -20.47 -5.57
CA LEU A 11 0.69 -21.81 -5.99
C LEU A 11 0.37 -21.87 -7.49
N LYS A 12 -0.29 -20.83 -8.01
CA LYS A 12 -0.57 -20.72 -9.45
C LYS A 12 0.71 -20.61 -10.26
N LEU A 13 1.68 -19.81 -9.81
CA LEU A 13 3.00 -19.73 -10.42
C LEU A 13 3.73 -21.09 -10.40
N GLY A 14 3.73 -21.77 -9.25
CA GLY A 14 4.32 -23.09 -9.09
C GLY A 14 3.70 -24.14 -10.03
N HIS A 15 2.40 -24.07 -10.25
CA HIS A 15 1.71 -24.89 -11.24
C HIS A 15 2.20 -24.61 -12.67
N TYR A 16 2.39 -23.35 -13.06
CA TYR A 16 2.96 -23.00 -14.37
C TYR A 16 4.39 -23.51 -14.54
N MET A 17 5.19 -23.52 -13.48
CA MET A 17 6.55 -24.05 -13.47
C MET A 17 6.63 -25.58 -13.35
N LYS A 18 5.47 -26.27 -13.32
CA LYS A 18 5.35 -27.74 -13.18
C LYS A 18 5.99 -28.29 -11.89
N VAL A 19 6.02 -27.50 -10.82
CA VAL A 19 6.51 -27.96 -9.52
C VAL A 19 5.41 -28.78 -8.83
N PRO A 20 5.71 -29.93 -8.21
CA PRO A 20 4.70 -30.72 -7.53
C PRO A 20 3.99 -29.92 -6.41
N PRO A 21 2.65 -29.88 -6.38
CA PRO A 21 1.88 -28.97 -5.52
C PRO A 21 2.08 -29.25 -4.02
N ARG A 22 2.31 -30.50 -3.64
CA ARG A 22 2.60 -30.90 -2.25
C ARG A 22 3.93 -30.34 -1.75
N ALA A 23 4.97 -30.34 -2.59
CA ALA A 23 6.27 -29.80 -2.22
C ALA A 23 6.22 -28.27 -2.06
N MET A 24 5.52 -27.58 -2.99
CA MET A 24 5.28 -26.14 -2.90
C MET A 24 4.53 -25.74 -1.63
N PHE A 25 3.45 -26.46 -1.30
CA PHE A 25 2.68 -26.23 -0.08
C PHE A 25 3.56 -26.29 1.17
N TRP A 26 4.35 -27.36 1.32
CA TRP A 26 5.23 -27.53 2.48
C TRP A 26 6.35 -26.49 2.53
N ALA A 27 6.94 -26.14 1.39
CA ALA A 27 7.97 -25.11 1.32
C ALA A 27 7.45 -23.73 1.77
N GLN A 28 6.27 -23.34 1.30
CA GLN A 28 5.63 -22.08 1.68
C GLN A 28 5.21 -22.06 3.15
N LEU A 29 4.65 -23.16 3.65
CA LEU A 29 4.21 -23.27 5.04
C LEU A 29 5.41 -23.20 6.00
N LEU A 30 6.45 -23.98 5.75
CA LEU A 30 7.68 -23.97 6.56
C LEU A 30 8.39 -22.62 6.46
N GLY A 31 8.51 -22.05 5.26
CA GLY A 31 9.10 -20.73 5.05
C GLY A 31 8.36 -19.64 5.83
N THR A 32 7.03 -19.65 5.79
CA THR A 32 6.20 -18.68 6.53
C THR A 32 6.35 -18.85 8.04
N PHE A 33 6.38 -20.09 8.53
CA PHE A 33 6.57 -20.38 9.95
C PHE A 33 7.93 -19.88 10.46
N ILE A 34 9.01 -20.19 9.75
CA ILE A 34 10.37 -19.73 10.09
C ILE A 34 10.45 -18.21 10.02
N ALA A 35 9.94 -17.60 8.93
CA ALA A 35 9.93 -16.14 8.79
C ALA A 35 9.14 -15.45 9.90
N GLY A 36 8.01 -16.02 10.33
CA GLY A 36 7.22 -15.53 11.45
C GLY A 36 8.00 -15.55 12.77
N LEU A 37 8.66 -16.67 13.07
CA LEU A 37 9.48 -16.81 14.27
C LEU A 37 10.66 -15.83 14.28
N VAL A 38 11.42 -15.76 13.19
CA VAL A 38 12.59 -14.88 13.09
C VAL A 38 12.17 -13.42 13.23
N ASN A 39 11.12 -12.99 12.52
CA ASN A 39 10.62 -11.62 12.63
C ASN A 39 10.17 -11.29 14.05
N LEU A 40 9.50 -12.22 14.74
CA LEU A 40 9.06 -12.02 16.13
C LEU A 40 10.25 -11.89 17.10
N LEU A 41 11.26 -12.76 16.94
CA LEU A 41 12.46 -12.74 17.77
C LEU A 41 13.25 -11.43 17.56
N THR A 42 13.47 -11.06 16.30
CA THR A 42 14.17 -9.81 15.96
C THR A 42 13.42 -8.59 16.47
N ALA A 43 12.08 -8.55 16.33
CA ALA A 43 11.27 -7.45 16.85
C ALA A 43 11.38 -7.32 18.38
N ASN A 44 11.28 -8.43 19.11
CA ASN A 44 11.43 -8.44 20.57
C ASN A 44 12.85 -8.04 21.01
N TRP A 45 13.86 -8.49 20.28
CA TRP A 45 15.25 -8.15 20.57
C TRP A 45 15.53 -6.66 20.35
N LEU A 46 15.01 -6.08 19.27
CA LEU A 46 15.17 -4.65 18.97
C LEU A 46 14.51 -3.77 20.04
N LEU A 47 13.29 -4.12 20.46
CA LEU A 47 12.55 -3.38 21.49
C LEU A 47 13.23 -3.43 22.87
N ARG A 48 14.04 -4.46 23.15
CA ARG A 48 14.79 -4.59 24.42
C ARG A 48 16.15 -3.91 24.39
N THR A 49 16.77 -3.84 23.22
CA THR A 49 18.16 -3.37 23.07
C THR A 49 18.22 -1.86 22.81
N GLN A 50 17.24 -1.33 22.07
CA GLN A 50 17.21 0.08 21.72
C GLN A 50 16.20 0.81 22.62
N GLU A 51 16.65 1.87 23.29
CA GLU A 51 15.74 2.74 24.04
C GLU A 51 15.01 3.73 23.11
N GLY A 52 13.73 3.96 23.36
CA GLY A 52 12.91 4.93 22.62
C GLY A 52 12.51 4.52 21.20
N VAL A 53 12.42 3.21 20.89
CA VAL A 53 11.90 2.73 19.60
C VAL A 53 10.46 3.23 19.37
N CYS A 54 10.17 3.72 18.17
CA CYS A 54 8.88 4.30 17.78
C CYS A 54 8.46 5.57 18.55
N THR A 55 9.37 6.20 19.30
CA THR A 55 9.10 7.50 19.96
C THR A 55 9.42 8.67 19.04
N PRO A 56 8.73 9.83 19.18
CA PRO A 56 8.98 11.00 18.34
C PRO A 56 10.37 11.62 18.54
N ALA A 57 11.04 11.33 19.66
CA ALA A 57 12.39 11.81 19.97
C ALA A 57 13.50 11.03 19.25
N ASN A 58 13.23 9.80 18.79
CA ASN A 58 14.22 8.96 18.13
C ASN A 58 14.07 9.07 16.61
N GLU A 59 15.00 9.77 15.95
CA GLU A 59 14.89 10.04 14.52
C GLU A 59 15.09 8.80 13.63
N ASN A 60 15.86 7.83 14.11
CA ASN A 60 16.25 6.66 13.33
C ASN A 60 15.18 5.56 13.34
N PHE A 61 14.39 5.45 14.42
CA PHE A 61 13.39 4.38 14.60
C PHE A 61 11.96 4.91 14.75
N LYS A 62 11.45 5.63 13.73
CA LYS A 62 10.11 6.27 13.77
C LYS A 62 8.91 5.34 13.55
N CYS A 63 9.11 4.10 13.11
CA CYS A 63 8.05 3.08 12.91
C CYS A 63 6.78 3.54 12.15
N PRO A 64 6.90 4.16 10.96
CA PRO A 64 5.78 4.80 10.28
C PRO A 64 4.65 3.83 9.89
N SER A 65 5.01 2.60 9.48
CA SER A 65 4.03 1.56 9.11
C SER A 65 3.19 1.12 10.32
N ALA A 66 3.82 0.85 11.45
CA ALA A 66 3.12 0.44 12.68
C ALA A 66 2.17 1.54 13.19
N ARG A 67 2.59 2.81 13.15
CA ARG A 67 1.75 3.96 13.54
C ARG A 67 0.56 4.14 12.61
N THR A 68 0.74 3.95 11.31
CA THR A 68 -0.34 4.04 10.32
C THR A 68 -1.35 2.91 10.54
N PHE A 69 -0.87 1.68 10.76
CA PHE A 69 -1.72 0.53 11.05
C PHE A 69 -2.53 0.74 12.34
N TYR A 70 -1.89 1.20 13.41
CA TYR A 70 -2.58 1.52 14.67
C TYR A 70 -3.66 2.59 14.48
N SER A 71 -3.33 3.68 13.78
CA SER A 71 -4.29 4.76 13.51
C SER A 71 -5.48 4.26 12.69
N ALA A 72 -5.25 3.41 11.69
CA ALA A 72 -6.31 2.77 10.92
C ALA A 72 -7.18 1.86 11.81
N SER A 73 -6.59 1.07 12.70
CA SER A 73 -7.34 0.23 13.65
C SER A 73 -8.24 1.05 14.57
N VAL A 74 -7.79 2.23 15.02
CA VAL A 74 -8.61 3.12 15.85
C VAL A 74 -9.77 3.72 15.05
N ILE A 75 -9.52 4.20 13.84
CA ILE A 75 -10.54 4.77 12.95
C ILE A 75 -11.63 3.75 12.64
N TRP A 76 -11.23 2.56 12.16
CA TRP A 76 -12.16 1.55 11.68
C TRP A 76 -12.76 0.68 12.80
N GLY A 77 -12.05 0.52 13.91
CA GLY A 77 -12.48 -0.34 15.03
C GLY A 77 -13.21 0.40 16.15
N VAL A 78 -12.72 1.58 16.54
CA VAL A 78 -13.22 2.31 17.73
C VAL A 78 -14.15 3.47 17.35
N VAL A 79 -13.71 4.33 16.42
CA VAL A 79 -14.45 5.57 16.10
C VAL A 79 -15.66 5.30 15.19
N SER A 80 -15.71 4.14 14.52
CA SER A 80 -16.71 3.77 13.52
C SER A 80 -16.67 4.65 12.25
N PRO A 81 -16.96 4.07 11.07
CA PRO A 81 -16.97 4.82 9.81
C PRO A 81 -17.95 5.99 9.81
N ASN A 82 -19.08 5.89 10.51
CA ASN A 82 -20.13 6.91 10.46
C ASN A 82 -19.70 8.21 11.17
N LEU A 83 -18.97 8.12 12.28
CA LEU A 83 -18.47 9.33 12.95
C LEU A 83 -17.30 9.97 12.20
N MET A 84 -16.51 9.19 11.45
CA MET A 84 -15.39 9.71 10.65
C MET A 84 -15.81 10.21 9.28
N PHE A 85 -16.69 9.51 8.57
CA PHE A 85 -17.03 9.79 7.16
C PHE A 85 -18.52 10.07 6.92
N GLY A 86 -19.37 10.05 7.96
CA GLY A 86 -20.80 10.30 7.84
C GLY A 86 -21.15 11.75 7.47
N PRO A 87 -22.42 12.05 7.19
CA PRO A 87 -22.86 13.34 6.61
C PRO A 87 -22.54 14.57 7.46
N SER A 88 -22.51 14.41 8.79
CA SER A 88 -22.20 15.49 9.73
C SER A 88 -20.72 15.53 10.16
N SER A 89 -19.87 14.68 9.58
CA SER A 89 -18.47 14.57 9.96
C SER A 89 -17.55 15.49 9.17
N MET A 90 -16.45 15.92 9.80
CA MET A 90 -15.43 16.76 9.19
C MET A 90 -14.78 16.13 7.95
N TYR A 91 -14.70 14.80 7.88
CA TYR A 91 -14.08 14.10 6.73
C TYR A 91 -15.09 13.58 5.71
N ASN A 92 -16.36 14.02 5.76
CA ASN A 92 -17.35 13.63 4.74
C ASN A 92 -16.90 13.97 3.31
N SER A 93 -16.24 15.12 3.16
CA SER A 93 -15.72 15.61 1.88
C SER A 93 -14.77 14.62 1.19
N ILE A 94 -14.07 13.76 1.96
CA ILE A 94 -13.14 12.77 1.40
C ILE A 94 -13.89 11.72 0.57
N ASN A 95 -15.14 11.40 0.88
CA ASN A 95 -15.91 10.45 0.09
C ASN A 95 -16.19 10.95 -1.34
N TYR A 96 -16.16 12.26 -1.59
CA TYR A 96 -16.36 12.77 -2.96
C TYR A 96 -15.12 12.57 -3.85
N PHE A 97 -13.96 12.21 -3.29
CA PHE A 97 -12.79 11.86 -4.11
C PHE A 97 -13.01 10.60 -4.95
N PHE A 98 -13.94 9.72 -4.58
CA PHE A 98 -14.35 8.61 -5.44
C PHE A 98 -14.94 9.09 -6.77
N LEU A 99 -15.73 10.17 -6.75
CA LEU A 99 -16.27 10.78 -7.96
C LEU A 99 -15.17 11.45 -8.79
N ILE A 100 -14.25 12.14 -8.12
CA ILE A 100 -13.10 12.75 -8.78
C ILE A 100 -12.29 11.66 -9.49
N GLY A 101 -11.97 10.55 -8.80
CA GLY A 101 -11.24 9.43 -9.38
C GLY A 101 -11.96 8.76 -10.55
N PHE A 102 -13.29 8.74 -10.56
CA PHE A 102 -14.10 8.23 -11.69
C PHE A 102 -14.12 9.19 -12.88
N VAL A 103 -14.21 10.50 -12.62
CA VAL A 103 -14.30 11.51 -13.67
C VAL A 103 -12.93 11.81 -14.29
N LEU A 104 -11.84 11.79 -13.51
CA LEU A 104 -10.50 12.22 -13.96
C LEU A 104 -9.97 11.47 -15.20
N PRO A 105 -10.20 10.15 -15.39
CA PRO A 105 -9.74 9.45 -16.60
C PRO A 105 -10.46 9.86 -17.88
N ILE A 106 -11.71 10.33 -17.78
CA ILE A 106 -12.57 10.67 -18.93
C ILE A 106 -11.99 11.81 -19.79
N PRO A 107 -11.64 13.00 -19.25
CA PRO A 107 -11.08 14.07 -20.06
C PRO A 107 -9.73 13.70 -20.67
N PHE A 108 -8.87 12.96 -19.95
CA PHE A 108 -7.58 12.51 -20.49
C PHE A 108 -7.75 11.51 -21.65
N TYR A 109 -8.76 10.63 -21.58
CA TYR A 109 -9.09 9.73 -22.69
C TYR A 109 -9.52 10.50 -23.94
N TYR A 110 -10.42 11.48 -23.81
CA TYR A 110 -10.83 12.30 -24.95
C TYR A 110 -9.70 13.17 -25.48
N LEU A 111 -8.88 13.76 -24.60
CA LEU A 111 -7.75 14.59 -25.00
C LEU A 111 -6.72 13.79 -25.81
N LYS A 112 -6.45 12.55 -25.40
CA LYS A 112 -5.64 11.60 -26.19
C LYS A 112 -6.25 11.31 -27.56
N LYS A 113 -7.58 11.18 -27.65
CA LYS A 113 -8.27 10.94 -28.92
C LYS A 113 -8.21 12.12 -29.88
N PHE A 114 -8.21 13.36 -29.36
CA PHE A 114 -8.08 14.57 -30.18
C PHE A 114 -6.63 14.88 -30.59
N TYR A 115 -5.64 14.51 -29.76
CA TYR A 115 -4.21 14.74 -30.02
C TYR A 115 -3.42 13.41 -30.05
N PRO A 116 -3.58 12.58 -31.10
CA PRO A 116 -2.77 11.37 -31.26
C PRO A 116 -1.28 11.72 -31.45
N ASN A 117 -0.37 10.97 -30.81
CA ASN A 117 1.11 11.14 -30.81
C ASN A 117 1.65 12.32 -29.97
N SER A 118 0.93 12.73 -28.93
CA SER A 118 1.42 13.73 -27.96
C SER A 118 2.01 13.05 -26.71
N TRP A 119 2.72 13.82 -25.87
CA TRP A 119 3.25 13.37 -24.57
C TRP A 119 2.19 12.80 -23.61
N LEU A 120 0.91 13.08 -23.89
CA LEU A 120 -0.25 12.51 -23.20
C LEU A 120 -0.36 10.99 -23.32
N ASP A 121 0.30 10.37 -24.30
CA ASP A 121 0.36 8.91 -24.42
C ASP A 121 1.10 8.23 -23.27
N TYR A 122 1.98 8.95 -22.57
CA TYR A 122 2.73 8.46 -21.41
C TYR A 122 1.99 8.65 -20.07
N VAL A 123 0.88 9.39 -20.06
CA VAL A 123 0.17 9.74 -18.82
C VAL A 123 -0.96 8.75 -18.54
N HIS A 124 -0.74 7.84 -17.60
CA HIS A 124 -1.74 6.87 -17.15
C HIS A 124 -2.38 7.29 -15.81
N ILE A 125 -3.49 8.02 -15.89
CA ILE A 125 -4.22 8.51 -14.71
C ILE A 125 -4.56 7.41 -13.68
N PRO A 126 -5.09 6.23 -14.04
CA PRO A 126 -5.41 5.20 -13.04
C PRO A 126 -4.17 4.69 -12.30
N VAL A 127 -3.02 4.62 -12.98
CA VAL A 127 -1.73 4.20 -12.38
C VAL A 127 -1.25 5.26 -11.40
N LEU A 128 -1.35 6.54 -11.78
CA LEU A 128 -0.99 7.67 -10.92
C LEU A 128 -1.84 7.72 -9.64
N LEU A 129 -3.16 7.54 -9.76
CA LEU A 129 -4.05 7.51 -8.60
C LEU A 129 -3.78 6.27 -7.73
N SER A 130 -3.60 5.09 -8.33
CA SER A 130 -3.30 3.84 -7.61
C SER A 130 -1.99 3.93 -6.81
N ALA A 131 -0.97 4.61 -7.34
CA ALA A 131 0.31 4.78 -6.65
C ALA A 131 0.16 5.43 -5.27
N THR A 132 -0.80 6.36 -5.12
CA THR A 132 -1.07 7.04 -3.84
C THR A 132 -1.69 6.11 -2.79
N GLY A 133 -2.07 4.88 -3.12
CA GLY A 133 -2.60 3.90 -2.17
C GLY A 133 -1.63 3.46 -1.06
N MET A 134 -0.32 3.68 -1.27
CA MET A 134 0.72 3.43 -0.25
C MET A 134 1.01 4.66 0.64
N MET A 135 0.21 5.71 0.50
CA MET A 135 0.26 6.92 1.29
C MET A 135 -0.85 6.86 2.36
N PRO A 136 -0.54 6.72 3.67
CA PRO A 136 0.74 6.44 4.35
C PRO A 136 1.11 4.94 4.37
N PRO A 137 2.38 4.54 4.61
CA PRO A 137 3.43 5.27 5.32
C PRO A 137 4.38 6.11 4.45
N ALA A 138 4.29 6.03 3.12
CA ALA A 138 5.19 6.79 2.25
C ALA A 138 4.92 8.30 2.36
N GLN A 139 5.98 9.10 2.47
CA GLN A 139 5.90 10.57 2.51
C GLN A 139 5.66 11.15 1.11
N ALA A 140 5.01 12.32 1.05
CA ALA A 140 4.61 12.97 -0.21
C ALA A 140 5.78 13.16 -1.19
N TYR A 141 6.98 13.47 -0.69
CA TYR A 141 8.14 13.72 -1.55
C TYR A 141 8.59 12.47 -2.33
N HIS A 142 8.34 11.26 -1.81
CA HIS A 142 8.69 10.03 -2.52
C HIS A 142 7.89 9.92 -3.82
N TYR A 143 6.64 10.37 -3.81
CA TYR A 143 5.78 10.35 -5.00
C TYR A 143 6.16 11.42 -6.01
N THR A 144 6.43 12.65 -5.58
CA THR A 144 6.89 13.70 -6.50
C THR A 144 8.23 13.33 -7.15
N ASN A 145 9.14 12.71 -6.40
CA ASN A 145 10.41 12.22 -6.94
C ASN A 145 10.20 11.07 -7.93
N TRP A 146 9.32 10.12 -7.62
CA TRP A 146 8.98 9.02 -8.52
C TRP A 146 8.37 9.53 -9.84
N LEU A 147 7.47 10.52 -9.76
CA LEU A 147 6.88 11.15 -10.96
C LEU A 147 7.94 11.89 -11.79
N ALA A 148 8.85 12.61 -11.14
CA ALA A 148 9.92 13.31 -11.84
C ALA A 148 10.86 12.33 -12.57
N VAL A 149 11.24 11.23 -11.91
CA VAL A 149 12.08 10.19 -12.52
C VAL A 149 11.33 9.48 -13.66
N GLY A 150 10.08 9.08 -13.45
CA GLY A 150 9.28 8.39 -14.48
C GLY A 150 8.88 9.26 -15.68
N PHE A 151 8.98 10.59 -15.57
CA PHE A 151 8.80 11.48 -16.72
C PHE A 151 10.12 11.78 -17.44
N ALA A 152 11.25 11.71 -16.74
CA ALA A 152 12.58 11.97 -17.30
C ALA A 152 13.21 10.77 -18.02
N PHE A 153 12.86 9.54 -17.62
CA PHE A 153 13.39 8.27 -18.16
C PHE A 153 12.26 7.41 -18.73
#